data_AF-A0A8G2DXJ0-F1
#
_entry.id   AF-A0A8G2DXJ0-F1
#
_cell.length_a   1.000
_cell.length_b   1.000
_cell.length_c   1.000
_cell.angle_alpha   90.00
_cell.angle_beta   90.00
_cell.angle_gamma   90.00
#
_symmetry.space_group_name_H-M   'P 1'
#
loop_
_entity.id
_entity.type
_entity.pdbx_description
1 polymer ?
#
loop_
_entity_poly.entity_id
_entity_poly.type
_entity_poly.pdbx_seq_one_letter_code
_entity_poly.pdbx_strand_id
1 'polypeptide(L)'
;MSLALSRRGFIGTAAALSAASGVARAASPPATAPGPINPLVKQRADAQVFRHDDGYYYLTGSVPEYDRLVLRRSKTIAGLTTATEAVLWRHEANGPRSGFIWAPELHQIDGRWIMYFAAGPSGGGDDVFRIRTYAVICDGADPMTGKWSLLGELETPWDSFNLDSTSFVHKGVRYFAWAQREPGIETNSNLYIAKLESPLKLGSQVTRLTVPTLDWEIRGYKVAEAPAILHRNGRLFMTYSASATDARYCLGMLTADENADLLDAKSWAKSPQPVFVTNTATSVYGPGHNSFTVDEQGRDILVYHGRDYEAIQGDPLFNPDRHTRVQRLYYTADGAPDFGVPVGNGPLPERFISSTDPTRLMAHDGTKLIAGNPSLAQTQFRQLPGRAGARSIMLSPILMPDHYLVAGQDGSLTLQPDSKSGDFNLRSQFVRFDEKALHAARFVSIAVPGKAIGLSEAGLTLVASRDSSAWWHID
;
A
#
# COMPACT_ATOMS: atom_id res chain seq x y z
N MET A 1 12.81 -19.50 -65.77
CA MET A 1 13.85 -19.19 -64.77
C MET A 1 13.35 -19.71 -63.44
N SER A 2 14.07 -20.70 -62.92
CA SER A 2 13.69 -21.58 -61.84
C SER A 2 14.76 -21.50 -60.75
N LEU A 3 14.37 -21.99 -59.57
CA LEU A 3 15.17 -22.58 -58.50
C LEU A 3 15.49 -21.71 -57.27
N ALA A 4 14.74 -22.08 -56.23
CA ALA A 4 15.13 -22.18 -54.82
C ALA A 4 16.51 -22.83 -54.60
N LEU A 5 17.05 -22.70 -53.37
CA LEU A 5 17.96 -23.60 -52.62
C LEU A 5 18.67 -22.73 -51.54
N SER A 6 19.11 -23.17 -50.36
CA SER A 6 18.89 -24.36 -49.54
C SER A 6 19.63 -24.17 -48.20
N ARG A 7 19.35 -25.03 -47.22
CA ARG A 7 20.19 -25.27 -46.03
C ARG A 7 21.29 -26.30 -46.34
N ARG A 8 22.46 -26.11 -45.71
CA ARG A 8 23.53 -27.07 -45.27
C ARG A 8 24.84 -27.17 -46.10
N GLY A 9 25.95 -27.23 -45.35
CA GLY A 9 27.27 -27.81 -45.72
C GLY A 9 28.45 -26.83 -45.62
N PHE A 10 29.09 -26.60 -44.47
CA PHE A 10 30.21 -27.34 -43.81
C PHE A 10 31.62 -27.10 -44.41
N ILE A 11 32.61 -27.03 -43.50
CA ILE A 11 34.10 -26.91 -43.55
C ILE A 11 34.51 -25.57 -42.90
N GLY A 12 35.26 -25.50 -41.80
CA GLY A 12 36.15 -26.45 -41.17
C GLY A 12 37.51 -25.78 -40.97
N THR A 13 37.69 -25.07 -39.86
CA THR A 13 39.02 -24.64 -39.38
C THR A 13 39.09 -24.85 -37.88
N ALA A 14 39.83 -25.89 -37.50
CA ALA A 14 40.24 -26.16 -36.13
C ALA A 14 41.35 -25.17 -35.75
N ALA A 15 41.11 -24.37 -34.72
CA ALA A 15 42.16 -23.69 -33.98
C ALA A 15 42.15 -24.24 -32.55
N ALA A 16 43.24 -24.91 -32.18
CA ALA A 16 43.47 -25.42 -30.85
C ALA A 16 43.58 -24.24 -29.86
N LEU A 17 42.69 -24.17 -28.87
CA LEU A 17 42.91 -23.41 -27.66
C LEU A 17 43.04 -24.35 -26.47
N SER A 18 44.17 -24.17 -25.80
CA SER A 18 44.62 -24.77 -24.55
C SER A 18 43.54 -24.76 -23.47
N ALA A 19 43.31 -25.94 -22.88
CA ALA A 19 42.46 -26.09 -21.70
C ALA A 19 43.17 -25.48 -20.48
N ALA A 20 42.78 -24.26 -20.11
CA ALA A 20 42.98 -23.75 -18.76
C ALA A 20 41.74 -24.12 -17.93
N SER A 21 41.91 -25.02 -16.97
CA SER A 21 40.90 -25.36 -15.98
C SER A 21 40.64 -24.17 -15.05
N GLY A 22 39.79 -23.26 -15.51
CA GLY A 22 39.18 -22.22 -14.69
C GLY A 22 38.11 -22.85 -13.81
N VAL A 23 38.35 -22.91 -12.51
CA VAL A 23 37.30 -23.17 -11.52
C VAL A 23 36.30 -22.01 -11.64
N ALA A 24 35.20 -22.24 -12.35
CA ALA A 24 34.09 -21.30 -12.41
C ALA A 24 33.54 -21.17 -10.98
N ARG A 25 33.94 -20.11 -10.29
CA ARG A 25 33.28 -19.68 -9.06
C ARG A 25 31.84 -19.39 -9.46
N ALA A 26 30.92 -20.28 -9.10
CA ALA A 26 29.50 -20.02 -9.25
C ALA A 26 29.22 -18.66 -8.60
N ALA A 27 28.84 -17.67 -9.41
CA ALA A 27 28.39 -16.40 -8.89
C ALA A 27 27.22 -16.69 -7.94
N SER A 28 27.31 -16.16 -6.72
CA SER A 28 26.18 -16.20 -5.80
C SER A 28 24.94 -15.70 -6.55
N PRO A 29 23.78 -16.38 -6.44
CA PRO A 29 22.56 -15.89 -7.09
C PRO A 29 22.33 -14.43 -6.66
N PRO A 30 21.86 -13.56 -7.57
CA PRO A 30 21.59 -12.17 -7.22
C PRO A 30 20.69 -12.14 -6.00
N ALA A 31 21.07 -11.35 -5.01
CA ALA A 31 20.24 -11.10 -3.84
C ALA A 31 18.86 -10.66 -4.32
N THR A 32 17.81 -11.28 -3.78
CA THR A 32 16.43 -10.86 -4.00
C THR A 32 16.35 -9.35 -3.74
N ALA A 33 15.77 -8.58 -4.66
CA ALA A 33 15.65 -7.14 -4.47
C ALA A 33 14.99 -6.85 -3.10
N PRO A 34 15.50 -5.89 -2.32
CA PRO A 34 14.95 -5.61 -1.00
C PRO A 34 13.47 -5.22 -1.12
N GLY A 35 12.63 -5.78 -0.26
CA GLY A 35 11.21 -5.44 -0.18
C GLY A 35 10.98 -4.01 0.35
N PRO A 36 9.72 -3.51 0.28
CA PRO A 36 9.39 -2.18 0.77
C PRO A 36 9.65 -2.02 2.28
N ILE A 37 10.05 -0.82 2.68
CA ILE A 37 10.25 -0.43 4.08
C ILE A 37 9.37 0.78 4.35
N ASN A 38 8.55 0.72 5.40
CA ASN A 38 7.73 1.84 5.84
C ASN A 38 8.50 2.80 6.76
N PRO A 39 8.27 4.13 6.66
CA PRO A 39 7.47 4.77 5.62
C PRO A 39 8.14 4.66 4.23
N LEU A 40 7.35 4.39 3.20
CA LEU A 40 7.82 4.24 1.82
C LEU A 40 8.42 5.55 1.30
N VAL A 41 7.70 6.65 1.52
CA VAL A 41 8.17 8.01 1.22
C VAL A 41 7.78 8.94 2.36
N LYS A 42 8.77 9.60 2.96
CA LYS A 42 8.55 10.60 4.01
C LYS A 42 7.95 11.88 3.42
N GLN A 43 7.16 12.57 4.23
CA GLN A 43 6.58 13.88 3.92
C GLN A 43 5.87 13.88 2.56
N ARG A 44 5.02 12.87 2.35
CA ARG A 44 4.16 12.71 1.18
C ARG A 44 2.83 12.20 1.70
N ALA A 45 1.82 13.07 1.64
CA ALA A 45 0.45 12.71 1.92
C ALA A 45 -0.27 12.29 0.64
N ASP A 46 -1.47 11.75 0.80
CA ASP A 46 -2.46 11.60 -0.29
C ASP A 46 -1.87 10.89 -1.52
N ALA A 47 -1.11 9.82 -1.27
CA ALA A 47 -0.29 9.20 -2.30
C ALA A 47 -1.09 8.22 -3.14
N GLN A 48 -1.09 8.47 -4.45
CA GLN A 48 -1.50 7.48 -5.44
C GLN A 48 -0.27 6.71 -5.92
N VAL A 49 -0.29 5.39 -5.76
CA VAL A 49 0.64 4.49 -6.44
C VAL A 49 -0.16 3.57 -7.36
N PHE A 50 0.27 3.43 -8.61
CA PHE A 50 -0.29 2.43 -9.52
C PHE A 50 0.81 1.79 -10.36
N ARG A 51 0.58 0.54 -10.76
CA ARG A 51 1.42 -0.19 -11.71
C ARG A 51 0.90 0.02 -13.12
N HIS A 52 1.74 0.49 -14.02
CA HIS A 52 1.40 0.65 -15.42
C HIS A 52 1.90 -0.54 -16.26
N ASP A 53 1.33 -0.69 -17.46
CA ASP A 53 1.64 -1.78 -18.40
C ASP A 53 3.05 -1.67 -18.99
N ASP A 54 3.70 -0.51 -18.87
CA ASP A 54 5.11 -0.29 -19.19
C ASP A 54 6.08 -0.96 -18.18
N GLY A 55 5.54 -1.57 -17.12
CA GLY A 55 6.29 -2.26 -16.08
C GLY A 55 6.84 -1.35 -14.98
N TYR A 56 6.41 -0.09 -14.93
CA TYR A 56 6.75 0.84 -13.85
C TYR A 56 5.59 1.06 -12.89
N TYR A 57 5.93 1.24 -11.62
CA TYR A 57 5.10 1.93 -10.65
C TYR A 57 5.31 3.42 -10.79
N TYR A 58 4.22 4.17 -10.76
CA TYR A 58 4.21 5.61 -10.66
C TYR A 58 3.68 6.01 -9.30
N LEU A 59 4.31 7.00 -8.66
CA LEU A 59 3.87 7.58 -7.39
C LEU A 59 3.76 9.09 -7.53
N THR A 60 2.60 9.61 -7.17
CA THR A 60 2.35 11.04 -6.91
C THR A 60 1.76 11.20 -5.51
N GLY A 61 1.64 12.44 -5.04
CA GLY A 61 1.02 12.76 -3.75
C GLY A 61 1.21 14.23 -3.39
N SER A 62 0.49 14.68 -2.35
CA SER A 62 0.62 16.04 -1.82
C SER A 62 2.00 16.25 -1.21
N VAL A 63 2.71 17.27 -1.69
CA VAL A 63 3.94 17.77 -1.06
C VAL A 63 3.60 18.73 0.08
N PRO A 64 4.43 18.86 1.13
CA PRO A 64 4.10 19.69 2.29
C PRO A 64 3.89 21.17 1.97
N GLU A 65 4.53 21.68 0.91
CA GLU A 65 4.40 23.07 0.49
C GLU A 65 3.08 23.36 -0.24
N TYR A 66 2.35 22.32 -0.67
CA TYR A 66 1.10 22.41 -1.46
C TYR A 66 1.19 23.36 -2.68
N ASP A 67 2.33 23.35 -3.38
CA ASP A 67 2.67 24.32 -4.45
C ASP A 67 2.83 23.66 -5.84
N ARG A 68 2.86 22.33 -5.94
CA ARG A 68 3.24 21.66 -7.19
C ARG A 68 2.72 20.22 -7.28
N LEU A 69 2.64 19.76 -8.52
CA LEU A 69 2.37 18.36 -8.86
C LEU A 69 3.70 17.65 -9.11
N VAL A 70 3.90 16.51 -8.46
CA VAL A 70 5.13 15.72 -8.55
C VAL A 70 4.87 14.31 -9.03
N LEU A 71 5.85 13.70 -9.68
CA LEU A 71 5.77 12.29 -10.09
C LEU A 71 7.13 11.64 -9.96
N ARG A 72 7.17 10.41 -9.45
CA ARG A 72 8.33 9.54 -9.48
C ARG A 72 7.92 8.17 -10.02
N ARG A 73 8.89 7.41 -10.54
CA ARG A 73 8.63 6.03 -10.98
C ARG A 73 9.74 5.07 -10.63
N SER A 74 9.40 3.80 -10.46
CA SER A 74 10.36 2.71 -10.27
C SER A 74 9.79 1.39 -10.78
N LYS A 75 10.67 0.41 -11.08
CA LYS A 75 10.23 -0.95 -11.46
C LYS A 75 9.73 -1.78 -10.29
N THR A 76 9.99 -1.33 -9.07
CA THR A 76 9.50 -1.98 -7.84
C THR A 76 8.90 -0.97 -6.88
N ILE A 77 7.98 -1.40 -6.04
CA ILE A 77 7.41 -0.55 -4.98
C ILE A 77 8.52 -0.04 -4.07
N ALA A 78 9.43 -0.92 -3.64
CA ALA A 78 10.56 -0.56 -2.79
C ALA A 78 11.48 0.51 -3.42
N GLY A 79 11.65 0.49 -4.74
CA GLY A 79 12.47 1.47 -5.43
C GLY A 79 11.86 2.88 -5.49
N LEU A 80 10.56 3.06 -5.19
CA LEU A 80 9.92 4.37 -5.11
C LEU A 80 10.50 5.24 -3.97
N THR A 81 11.08 4.61 -2.94
CA THR A 81 11.74 5.29 -1.82
C THR A 81 12.90 6.18 -2.28
N THR A 82 13.66 5.74 -3.29
CA THR A 82 14.86 6.44 -3.79
C THR A 82 14.71 6.96 -5.21
N ALA A 83 13.58 6.71 -5.87
CA ALA A 83 13.30 7.21 -7.21
C ALA A 83 13.34 8.74 -7.25
N THR A 84 13.99 9.27 -8.29
CA THR A 84 14.01 10.70 -8.57
C THR A 84 12.60 11.22 -8.82
N GLU A 85 12.29 12.36 -8.22
CA GLU A 85 11.00 13.02 -8.36
C GLU A 85 11.09 14.16 -9.39
N ALA A 86 10.16 14.17 -10.34
CA ALA A 86 9.97 15.23 -11.32
C ALA A 86 8.84 16.16 -10.86
N VAL A 87 9.01 17.46 -11.10
CA VAL A 87 7.93 18.45 -10.96
C VAL A 87 7.24 18.57 -12.31
N LEU A 88 5.96 18.19 -12.37
CA LEU A 88 5.18 18.19 -13.60
C LEU A 88 4.55 19.56 -13.86
N TRP A 89 4.05 20.20 -12.81
CA TRP A 89 3.34 21.47 -12.87
C TRP A 89 3.44 22.22 -11.54
N ARG A 90 3.34 23.55 -11.56
CA ARG A 90 3.41 24.41 -10.38
C ARG A 90 2.21 25.34 -10.32
N HIS A 91 1.78 25.65 -9.10
CA HIS A 91 0.73 26.61 -8.82
C HIS A 91 0.96 27.96 -9.52
N GLU A 92 -0.14 28.66 -9.79
CA GLU A 92 -0.09 30.00 -10.37
C GLU A 92 0.35 31.03 -9.30
N ALA A 93 0.88 32.18 -9.72
CA ALA A 93 1.27 33.23 -8.77
C ALA A 93 0.06 33.78 -7.99
N ASN A 94 -1.08 33.97 -8.68
CA ASN A 94 -2.33 34.49 -8.13
C ASN A 94 -3.52 33.79 -8.80
N GLY A 95 -4.70 33.89 -8.20
CA GLY A 95 -5.94 33.38 -8.79
C GLY A 95 -6.37 32.04 -8.20
N PRO A 96 -7.32 31.33 -8.84
CA PRO A 96 -8.02 30.20 -8.23
C PRO A 96 -7.17 28.91 -8.10
N ARG A 97 -5.94 28.89 -8.64
CA ARG A 97 -4.98 27.78 -8.54
C ARG A 97 -3.63 28.24 -7.97
N SER A 98 -3.63 29.27 -7.13
CA SER A 98 -2.40 29.83 -6.59
C SER A 98 -1.93 29.22 -5.26
N GLY A 99 -2.67 28.26 -4.71
CA GLY A 99 -2.25 27.49 -3.53
C GLY A 99 -3.07 26.22 -3.32
N PHE A 100 -2.74 25.50 -2.25
CA PHE A 100 -3.45 24.29 -1.83
C PHE A 100 -3.50 23.20 -2.92
N ILE A 101 -2.38 22.98 -3.61
CA ILE A 101 -2.25 21.92 -4.60
C ILE A 101 -2.26 20.58 -3.87
N TRP A 102 -3.41 19.89 -3.91
CA TRP A 102 -3.69 18.71 -3.09
C TRP A 102 -4.05 17.49 -3.93
N ALA A 103 -3.72 16.32 -3.37
CA ALA A 103 -4.20 15.00 -3.75
C ALA A 103 -4.17 14.74 -5.28
N PRO A 104 -2.98 14.82 -5.91
CA PRO A 104 -2.87 14.49 -7.32
C PRO A 104 -3.16 13.01 -7.57
N GLU A 105 -3.92 12.72 -8.61
CA GLU A 105 -4.07 11.38 -9.16
C GLU A 105 -3.82 11.37 -10.67
N LEU A 106 -2.95 10.47 -11.13
CA LEU A 106 -2.57 10.30 -12.52
C LEU A 106 -3.39 9.18 -13.17
N HIS A 107 -4.04 9.50 -14.29
CA HIS A 107 -4.94 8.62 -15.02
C HIS A 107 -4.61 8.61 -16.51
N GLN A 108 -4.85 7.47 -17.17
CA GLN A 108 -4.97 7.43 -18.63
C GLN A 108 -6.43 7.54 -19.06
N ILE A 109 -6.72 8.58 -19.85
CA ILE A 109 -8.04 8.86 -20.40
C ILE A 109 -7.85 9.15 -21.89
N ASP A 110 -8.53 8.38 -22.73
CA ASP A 110 -8.49 8.50 -24.20
C ASP A 110 -7.06 8.54 -24.79
N GLY A 111 -6.18 7.70 -24.25
CA GLY A 111 -4.78 7.59 -24.67
C GLY A 111 -3.89 8.75 -24.22
N ARG A 112 -4.37 9.62 -23.33
CA ARG A 112 -3.61 10.76 -22.78
C ARG A 112 -3.44 10.62 -21.28
N TRP A 113 -2.28 11.04 -20.79
CA TRP A 113 -2.04 11.19 -19.36
C TRP A 113 -2.71 12.46 -18.86
N ILE A 114 -3.57 12.31 -17.86
CA ILE A 114 -4.31 13.38 -17.20
C ILE A 114 -4.05 13.25 -15.71
N MET A 115 -3.74 14.35 -15.04
CA MET A 115 -3.59 14.37 -13.58
C MET A 115 -4.66 15.27 -12.99
N TYR A 116 -5.56 14.69 -12.20
CA TYR A 116 -6.54 15.43 -11.39
C TYR A 116 -5.90 15.87 -10.10
N PHE A 117 -6.23 17.06 -9.61
CA PHE A 117 -5.77 17.60 -8.34
C PHE A 117 -6.75 18.65 -7.85
N ALA A 118 -6.75 18.93 -6.56
CA ALA A 118 -7.50 20.06 -6.00
C ALA A 118 -6.59 21.28 -5.87
N ALA A 119 -7.15 22.47 -6.05
CA ALA A 119 -6.45 23.74 -5.83
C ALA A 119 -7.41 24.84 -5.42
N GLY A 120 -6.88 25.88 -4.78
CA GLY A 120 -7.61 27.10 -4.45
C GLY A 120 -6.74 28.36 -4.50
N PRO A 121 -7.29 29.51 -4.08
CA PRO A 121 -6.53 30.74 -3.97
C PRO A 121 -5.58 30.71 -2.77
N SER A 122 -4.32 31.09 -2.97
CA SER A 122 -3.40 31.44 -1.89
C SER A 122 -3.73 32.83 -1.32
N GLY A 123 -3.42 33.05 -0.04
CA GLY A 123 -3.39 34.41 0.52
C GLY A 123 -4.56 34.85 1.41
N GLY A 124 -5.40 33.93 1.91
CA GLY A 124 -6.27 34.24 3.06
C GLY A 124 -7.48 35.14 2.78
N GLY A 125 -8.01 35.15 1.54
CA GLY A 125 -9.24 35.88 1.19
C GLY A 125 -10.52 35.34 1.85
N ASP A 126 -11.68 35.90 1.50
CA ASP A 126 -12.97 35.62 2.16
C ASP A 126 -13.37 34.13 2.18
N ASP A 127 -12.91 33.35 1.19
CA ASP A 127 -13.05 31.89 1.12
C ASP A 127 -11.69 31.22 0.83
N VAL A 128 -10.85 31.10 1.86
CA VAL A 128 -9.51 30.46 1.78
C VAL A 128 -9.59 29.00 1.29
N PHE A 129 -10.74 28.36 1.47
CA PHE A 129 -11.01 27.00 1.01
C PHE A 129 -11.98 26.97 -0.17
N ARG A 130 -11.91 27.95 -1.07
CA ARG A 130 -12.51 27.86 -2.41
C ARG A 130 -11.75 26.85 -3.29
N ILE A 131 -11.66 25.61 -2.79
CA ILE A 131 -10.97 24.49 -3.42
C ILE A 131 -11.89 23.88 -4.48
N ARG A 132 -11.33 23.66 -5.68
CA ARG A 132 -11.98 22.98 -6.81
C ARG A 132 -11.04 21.93 -7.38
N THR A 133 -11.60 20.92 -8.03
CA THR A 133 -10.84 19.95 -8.82
C THR A 133 -10.47 20.56 -10.17
N TYR A 134 -9.20 20.45 -10.52
CA TYR A 134 -8.64 20.78 -11.82
C TYR A 134 -7.95 19.56 -12.42
N ALA A 135 -7.67 19.64 -13.72
CA ALA A 135 -6.85 18.65 -14.40
C ALA A 135 -5.72 19.32 -15.21
N VAL A 136 -4.56 18.68 -15.25
CA VAL A 136 -3.51 18.95 -16.24
C VAL A 136 -3.41 17.77 -17.22
N ILE A 137 -2.98 18.05 -18.45
CA ILE A 137 -2.80 17.05 -19.52
C ILE A 137 -1.36 17.05 -20.02
N CYS A 138 -0.83 15.85 -20.26
CA CYS A 138 0.49 15.64 -20.86
C CYS A 138 0.42 15.65 -22.39
N ASP A 139 1.42 16.24 -23.04
CA ASP A 139 1.57 16.23 -24.51
C ASP A 139 2.30 14.98 -25.06
N GLY A 140 2.91 14.17 -24.19
CA GLY A 140 3.74 13.03 -24.56
C GLY A 140 3.26 11.70 -23.99
N ALA A 141 3.79 10.61 -24.56
CA ALA A 141 3.48 9.24 -24.13
C ALA A 141 4.14 8.86 -22.78
N ASP A 142 5.29 9.46 -22.45
CA ASP A 142 5.96 9.28 -21.15
C ASP A 142 5.59 10.45 -20.22
N PRO A 143 4.85 10.22 -19.12
CA PRO A 143 4.41 11.29 -18.22
C PRO A 143 5.57 11.91 -17.42
N MET A 144 6.75 11.27 -17.39
CA MET A 144 7.94 11.79 -16.72
C MET A 144 8.69 12.85 -17.55
N THR A 145 8.52 12.84 -18.87
CA THR A 145 9.28 13.72 -19.78
C THR A 145 8.42 14.62 -20.64
N GLY A 146 7.13 14.30 -20.79
CA GLY A 146 6.19 15.15 -21.52
C GLY A 146 5.94 16.48 -20.79
N LYS A 147 5.47 17.47 -21.54
CA LYS A 147 5.07 18.77 -21.01
C LYS A 147 3.63 18.71 -20.53
N TRP A 148 3.39 19.36 -19.41
CA TRP A 148 2.08 19.41 -18.78
C TRP A 148 1.47 20.81 -18.91
N SER A 149 0.19 20.86 -19.25
CA SER A 149 -0.57 22.10 -19.37
C SER A 149 -1.92 21.96 -18.68
N LEU A 150 -2.47 23.07 -18.20
CA LEU A 150 -3.81 23.09 -17.59
C LEU A 150 -4.84 22.66 -18.65
N LEU A 151 -5.61 21.62 -18.33
CA LEU A 151 -6.75 21.21 -19.13
C LEU A 151 -7.99 22.03 -18.76
N GLY A 152 -8.22 22.25 -17.46
CA GLY A 152 -9.32 23.08 -16.96
C GLY A 152 -9.83 22.65 -15.58
N GLU A 153 -10.95 23.25 -15.17
CA GLU A 153 -11.70 22.92 -13.95
C GLU A 153 -12.75 21.84 -14.27
N LEU A 154 -12.99 20.93 -13.32
CA LEU A 154 -14.03 19.93 -13.42
C LEU A 154 -15.42 20.58 -13.30
N GLU A 155 -16.32 20.30 -14.23
CA GLU A 155 -17.73 20.68 -14.13
C GLU A 155 -18.42 19.84 -13.06
N THR A 156 -18.86 20.48 -11.96
CA THR A 156 -19.57 19.81 -10.86
C THR A 156 -20.98 20.39 -10.66
N PRO A 157 -21.90 19.66 -9.98
CA PRO A 157 -23.29 20.12 -9.82
C PRO A 157 -23.46 21.43 -9.04
N TRP A 158 -22.48 21.77 -8.21
CA TRP A 158 -22.53 22.95 -7.33
C TRP A 158 -21.21 23.72 -7.36
N ASP A 159 -21.29 25.05 -7.33
CA ASP A 159 -20.10 25.89 -7.09
C ASP A 159 -19.72 25.87 -5.60
N SER A 160 -19.12 24.77 -5.16
CA SER A 160 -18.77 24.52 -3.76
C SER A 160 -17.43 23.79 -3.64
N PHE A 161 -16.91 23.73 -2.41
CA PHE A 161 -15.70 22.96 -2.07
C PHE A 161 -15.77 21.54 -2.64
N ASN A 162 -14.81 21.19 -3.50
CA ASN A 162 -14.64 19.83 -4.02
C ASN A 162 -13.16 19.49 -4.25
N LEU A 163 -12.82 18.23 -4.02
CA LEU A 163 -11.45 17.71 -4.03
C LEU A 163 -11.46 16.17 -4.17
N ASP A 164 -10.27 15.58 -4.09
CA ASP A 164 -10.05 14.14 -3.93
C ASP A 164 -10.75 13.33 -5.01
N SER A 165 -10.52 13.75 -6.24
CA SER A 165 -11.16 13.21 -7.42
C SER A 165 -10.42 11.98 -7.94
N THR A 166 -11.11 10.86 -8.06
CA THR A 166 -10.59 9.63 -8.65
C THR A 166 -11.43 9.17 -9.84
N SER A 167 -10.78 8.53 -10.82
CA SER A 167 -11.46 7.90 -11.96
C SER A 167 -11.17 6.41 -12.01
N PHE A 168 -12.17 5.63 -12.40
CA PHE A 168 -12.02 4.19 -12.62
C PHE A 168 -12.91 3.74 -13.77
N VAL A 169 -12.58 2.58 -14.35
CA VAL A 169 -13.40 1.96 -15.41
C VAL A 169 -14.01 0.68 -14.86
N HIS A 170 -15.32 0.55 -15.03
CA HIS A 170 -16.07 -0.67 -14.71
C HIS A 170 -16.95 -1.06 -15.87
N LYS A 171 -16.79 -2.29 -16.38
CA LYS A 171 -17.55 -2.84 -17.53
C LYS A 171 -17.59 -1.89 -18.74
N GLY A 172 -16.45 -1.30 -19.07
CA GLY A 172 -16.29 -0.40 -20.21
C GLY A 172 -16.84 1.01 -20.00
N VAL A 173 -17.39 1.33 -18.82
CA VAL A 173 -17.87 2.65 -18.47
C VAL A 173 -16.89 3.32 -17.51
N ARG A 174 -16.50 4.56 -17.82
CA ARG A 174 -15.68 5.37 -16.92
C ARG A 174 -16.54 6.08 -15.90
N TYR A 175 -16.20 5.92 -14.64
CA TYR A 175 -16.79 6.60 -13.51
C TYR A 175 -15.81 7.60 -12.91
N PHE A 176 -16.37 8.56 -12.22
CA PHE A 176 -15.67 9.57 -11.46
C PHE A 176 -16.28 9.62 -10.07
N ALA A 177 -15.46 9.50 -9.04
CA ALA A 177 -15.86 9.63 -7.65
C ALA A 177 -15.05 10.74 -6.99
N TRP A 178 -15.70 11.57 -6.17
CA TRP A 178 -15.05 12.73 -5.56
C TRP A 178 -15.74 13.13 -4.26
N ALA A 179 -15.08 14.03 -3.52
CA ALA A 179 -15.61 14.63 -2.31
C ALA A 179 -16.12 16.04 -2.59
N GLN A 180 -17.33 16.39 -2.13
CA GLN A 180 -17.88 17.73 -2.34
C GLN A 180 -18.85 18.16 -1.23
N ARG A 181 -18.88 19.47 -0.96
CA ARG A 181 -19.89 20.09 -0.09
C ARG A 181 -21.19 20.31 -0.87
N GLU A 182 -22.28 19.67 -0.46
CA GLU A 182 -23.61 19.93 -1.04
C GLU A 182 -24.34 21.03 -0.27
N PRO A 183 -24.86 22.08 -0.94
CA PRO A 183 -25.70 23.09 -0.30
C PRO A 183 -26.92 22.48 0.39
N GLY A 184 -27.19 22.87 1.64
CA GLY A 184 -28.30 22.37 2.43
C GLY A 184 -28.00 21.13 3.27
N ILE A 185 -26.77 20.60 3.22
CA ILE A 185 -26.30 19.55 4.11
C ILE A 185 -25.21 20.11 5.03
N GLU A 186 -25.42 19.96 6.34
CA GLU A 186 -24.51 20.44 7.38
C GLU A 186 -23.28 19.53 7.55
N THR A 187 -22.45 19.44 6.50
CA THR A 187 -21.19 18.68 6.44
C THR A 187 -20.07 19.48 5.75
N ASN A 188 -18.82 19.05 5.95
CA ASN A 188 -17.67 19.59 5.23
C ASN A 188 -17.65 19.05 3.79
N SER A 189 -17.81 17.73 3.65
CA SER A 189 -17.83 17.02 2.37
C SER A 189 -18.60 15.70 2.49
N ASN A 190 -19.18 15.28 1.37
CA ASN A 190 -19.82 13.98 1.15
C ASN A 190 -19.16 13.32 -0.06
N LEU A 191 -19.39 12.02 -0.28
CA LEU A 191 -18.94 11.35 -1.52
C LEU A 191 -20.02 11.28 -2.58
N TYR A 192 -19.60 11.45 -3.82
CA TYR A 192 -20.44 11.34 -5.00
C TYR A 192 -19.80 10.44 -6.05
N ILE A 193 -20.64 9.93 -6.94
CA ILE A 193 -20.24 9.22 -8.14
C ILE A 193 -21.06 9.69 -9.35
N ALA A 194 -20.43 9.74 -10.51
CA ALA A 194 -21.06 9.95 -11.80
C ALA A 194 -20.30 9.20 -12.89
N LYS A 195 -20.90 9.08 -14.08
CA LYS A 195 -20.14 8.73 -15.29
C LYS A 195 -19.24 9.91 -15.67
N LEU A 196 -18.09 9.64 -16.28
CA LEU A 196 -17.23 10.68 -16.86
C LEU A 196 -17.43 10.71 -18.38
N GLU A 197 -18.07 11.75 -18.91
CA GLU A 197 -18.34 11.91 -20.35
C GLU A 197 -17.11 12.42 -21.12
N SER A 198 -16.33 13.29 -20.49
CA SER A 198 -15.04 13.77 -20.98
C SER A 198 -14.16 14.07 -19.76
N PRO A 199 -12.84 14.29 -19.92
CA PRO A 199 -11.96 14.52 -18.79
C PRO A 199 -12.39 15.58 -17.77
N LEU A 200 -13.23 16.55 -18.15
CA LEU A 200 -13.71 17.61 -17.27
C LEU A 200 -15.24 17.63 -17.11
N LYS A 201 -15.97 16.69 -17.72
CA LYS A 201 -17.43 16.72 -17.75
C LYS A 201 -18.04 15.45 -17.20
N LEU A 202 -18.82 15.60 -16.14
CA LEU A 202 -19.62 14.54 -15.54
C LEU A 202 -20.88 14.28 -16.37
N GLY A 203 -21.38 13.04 -16.30
CA GLY A 203 -22.70 12.69 -16.81
C GLY A 203 -23.82 13.37 -16.02
N SER A 204 -24.99 13.48 -16.63
CA SER A 204 -26.16 14.17 -16.04
C SER A 204 -26.63 13.59 -14.70
N GLN A 205 -26.45 12.28 -14.47
CA GLN A 205 -26.79 11.64 -13.20
C GLN A 205 -25.58 11.68 -12.25
N VAL A 206 -25.72 12.46 -11.17
CA VAL A 206 -24.82 12.46 -10.02
C VAL A 206 -25.51 11.81 -8.84
N THR A 207 -24.81 10.89 -8.18
CA THR A 207 -25.34 10.12 -7.06
C THR A 207 -24.52 10.38 -5.81
N ARG A 208 -25.18 10.82 -4.74
CA ARG A 208 -24.57 10.90 -3.41
C ARG A 208 -24.50 9.51 -2.80
N LEU A 209 -23.29 9.05 -2.48
CA LEU A 209 -23.06 7.71 -1.96
C LEU A 209 -23.04 7.66 -0.43
N THR A 210 -22.39 8.64 0.21
CA THR A 210 -22.33 8.68 1.67
C THR A 210 -22.30 10.11 2.18
N VAL A 211 -22.99 10.33 3.30
CA VAL A 211 -22.92 11.52 4.15
C VAL A 211 -22.27 11.08 5.46
N PRO A 212 -21.29 11.82 6.01
CA PRO A 212 -20.68 11.50 7.29
C PRO A 212 -21.70 11.73 8.43
N THR A 213 -22.12 10.63 9.06
CA THR A 213 -23.16 10.64 10.11
C THR A 213 -22.81 9.77 11.31
N LEU A 214 -21.88 8.83 11.15
CA LEU A 214 -21.46 7.94 12.24
C LEU A 214 -20.48 8.67 13.16
N ASP A 215 -20.46 8.31 14.45
CA ASP A 215 -19.65 9.00 15.46
C ASP A 215 -18.16 9.09 15.08
N TRP A 216 -17.63 8.04 14.45
CA TRP A 216 -16.23 7.99 14.01
C TRP A 216 -15.95 8.81 12.75
N GLU A 217 -16.97 9.26 12.01
CA GLU A 217 -16.85 10.09 10.79
C GLU A 217 -16.85 11.59 11.08
N ILE A 218 -17.34 11.99 12.26
CA ILE A 218 -17.67 13.39 12.58
C ILE A 218 -16.75 14.00 13.63
N ARG A 219 -15.59 13.39 13.89
CA ARG A 219 -14.69 13.83 14.96
C ARG A 219 -13.81 14.98 14.45
N GLY A 220 -14.07 16.18 14.97
CA GLY A 220 -13.41 17.41 14.52
C GLY A 220 -14.14 18.05 13.35
N TYR A 221 -14.30 17.31 12.25
CA TYR A 221 -15.04 17.74 11.06
C TYR A 221 -15.95 16.61 10.56
N LYS A 222 -17.04 16.96 9.89
CA LYS A 222 -17.97 16.01 9.27
C LYS A 222 -17.54 15.77 7.83
N VAL A 223 -16.58 14.85 7.66
CA VAL A 223 -15.86 14.64 6.41
C VAL A 223 -16.10 13.22 5.89
N ALA A 224 -16.41 13.12 4.60
CA ALA A 224 -16.17 11.92 3.81
C ALA A 224 -15.42 12.36 2.55
N GLU A 225 -14.16 11.95 2.42
CA GLU A 225 -13.24 12.38 1.36
C GLU A 225 -12.37 11.24 0.83
N ALA A 226 -11.47 11.50 -0.13
CA ALA A 226 -10.52 10.52 -0.65
C ALA A 226 -11.13 9.15 -1.05
N PRO A 227 -12.14 9.12 -1.96
CA PRO A 227 -12.66 7.85 -2.47
C PRO A 227 -11.56 7.09 -3.22
N ALA A 228 -11.41 5.79 -2.94
CA ALA A 228 -10.51 4.90 -3.66
C ALA A 228 -11.19 3.55 -3.92
N ILE A 229 -11.00 2.98 -5.12
CA ILE A 229 -11.75 1.82 -5.59
C ILE A 229 -10.86 0.58 -5.67
N LEU A 230 -11.35 -0.51 -5.09
CA LEU A 230 -10.83 -1.87 -5.23
C LEU A 230 -11.90 -2.77 -5.84
N HIS A 231 -11.61 -3.42 -6.97
CA HIS A 231 -12.50 -4.40 -7.60
C HIS A 231 -11.98 -5.82 -7.40
N ARG A 232 -12.65 -6.58 -6.54
CA ARG A 232 -12.25 -7.94 -6.15
C ARG A 232 -13.45 -8.78 -5.77
N ASN A 233 -13.35 -10.09 -5.99
CA ASN A 233 -14.29 -11.08 -5.45
C ASN A 233 -15.76 -10.74 -5.74
N GLY A 234 -16.05 -10.35 -6.99
CA GLY A 234 -17.40 -10.01 -7.46
C GLY A 234 -17.96 -8.67 -6.98
N ARG A 235 -17.15 -7.83 -6.34
CA ARG A 235 -17.60 -6.58 -5.69
C ARG A 235 -16.66 -5.42 -5.95
N LEU A 236 -17.21 -4.21 -5.89
CA LEU A 236 -16.44 -2.99 -5.76
C LEU A 236 -16.46 -2.54 -4.29
N PHE A 237 -15.27 -2.27 -3.76
CA PHE A 237 -15.06 -1.68 -2.44
C PHE A 237 -14.54 -0.27 -2.65
N MET A 238 -15.35 0.74 -2.30
CA MET A 238 -14.95 2.14 -2.29
C MET A 238 -14.57 2.51 -0.86
N THR A 239 -13.28 2.59 -0.56
CA THR A 239 -12.82 3.19 0.69
C THR A 239 -12.91 4.70 0.60
N TYR A 240 -13.01 5.36 1.75
CA TYR A 240 -12.97 6.81 1.87
C TYR A 240 -12.45 7.19 3.24
N SER A 241 -11.91 8.39 3.37
CA SER A 241 -11.41 8.90 4.65
C SER A 241 -12.44 9.76 5.36
N ALA A 242 -12.41 9.75 6.69
CA ALA A 242 -13.37 10.49 7.51
C ALA A 242 -12.72 11.13 8.75
N SER A 243 -13.45 12.06 9.38
CA SER A 243 -12.98 12.93 10.48
C SER A 243 -11.84 13.88 10.09
N ALA A 244 -11.33 14.65 11.06
CA ALA A 244 -10.17 15.52 10.87
C ALA A 244 -8.89 14.74 10.55
N THR A 245 -7.96 15.37 9.81
CA THR A 245 -6.65 14.83 9.39
C THR A 245 -5.60 14.76 10.52
N ASP A 246 -6.03 14.41 11.73
CA ASP A 246 -5.20 14.12 12.90
C ASP A 246 -5.30 12.63 13.29
N ALA A 247 -5.00 12.26 14.54
CA ALA A 247 -5.07 10.87 14.99
C ALA A 247 -6.47 10.23 14.87
N ARG A 248 -7.52 11.02 14.61
CA ARG A 248 -8.90 10.57 14.42
C ARG A 248 -9.21 10.16 12.98
N TYR A 249 -8.32 10.51 12.03
CA TYR A 249 -8.45 10.15 10.63
C TYR A 249 -8.46 8.62 10.46
N CYS A 250 -9.36 8.12 9.62
CA CYS A 250 -9.58 6.70 9.43
C CYS A 250 -10.28 6.41 8.10
N LEU A 251 -10.28 5.14 7.68
CA LEU A 251 -10.97 4.69 6.48
C LEU A 251 -12.36 4.13 6.83
N GLY A 252 -13.38 4.65 6.16
CA GLY A 252 -14.66 3.98 5.93
C GLY A 252 -14.65 3.17 4.64
N MET A 253 -15.73 2.42 4.39
CA MET A 253 -15.88 1.63 3.16
C MET A 253 -17.33 1.51 2.74
N LEU A 254 -17.58 1.66 1.44
CA LEU A 254 -18.82 1.31 0.75
C LEU A 254 -18.60 0.07 -0.11
N THR A 255 -19.56 -0.83 -0.15
CA THR A 255 -19.49 -2.08 -0.93
C THR A 255 -20.65 -2.17 -1.89
N ALA A 256 -20.38 -2.48 -3.17
CA ALA A 256 -21.40 -2.76 -4.18
C ALA A 256 -21.11 -4.09 -4.89
N ASP A 257 -22.16 -4.81 -5.28
CA ASP A 257 -22.05 -5.93 -6.22
C ASP A 257 -21.57 -5.41 -7.58
N GLU A 258 -20.67 -6.14 -8.24
CA GLU A 258 -20.13 -5.69 -9.53
C GLU A 258 -21.17 -5.64 -10.67
N ASN A 259 -22.33 -6.26 -10.48
CA ASN A 259 -23.44 -6.25 -11.43
C ASN A 259 -24.54 -5.26 -11.07
N ALA A 260 -24.42 -4.55 -9.94
CA ALA A 260 -25.38 -3.53 -9.55
C ALA A 260 -25.24 -2.25 -10.39
N ASP A 261 -26.28 -1.41 -10.35
CA ASP A 261 -26.18 -0.04 -10.87
C ASP A 261 -25.36 0.81 -9.90
N LEU A 262 -24.15 1.19 -10.30
CA LEU A 262 -23.25 1.98 -9.47
C LEU A 262 -23.74 3.42 -9.26
N LEU A 263 -24.70 3.89 -10.07
CA LEU A 263 -25.35 5.19 -9.91
C LEU A 263 -26.67 5.10 -9.10
N ASP A 264 -27.01 3.95 -8.53
CA ASP A 264 -28.03 3.86 -7.47
C ASP A 264 -27.34 3.81 -6.11
N ALA A 265 -27.60 4.80 -5.25
CA ALA A 265 -27.06 4.85 -3.90
C ALA A 265 -27.42 3.58 -3.08
N LYS A 266 -28.55 2.94 -3.37
CA LYS A 266 -28.98 1.69 -2.69
C LYS A 266 -28.10 0.49 -3.03
N SER A 267 -27.33 0.54 -4.12
CA SER A 267 -26.35 -0.49 -4.48
C SER A 267 -25.16 -0.53 -3.53
N TRP A 268 -24.94 0.55 -2.77
CA TRP A 268 -23.76 0.72 -1.93
C TRP A 268 -24.12 0.53 -0.45
N ALA A 269 -23.56 -0.52 0.15
CA ALA A 269 -23.66 -0.78 1.58
C ALA A 269 -22.48 -0.14 2.33
N LYS A 270 -22.78 0.76 3.28
CA LYS A 270 -21.78 1.44 4.13
C LYS A 270 -21.39 0.57 5.32
N SER A 271 -20.10 0.42 5.58
CA SER A 271 -19.59 -0.24 6.78
C SER A 271 -19.99 0.56 8.04
N PRO A 272 -20.55 -0.07 9.09
CA PRO A 272 -20.95 0.61 10.30
C PRO A 272 -19.75 1.06 11.16
N GLN A 273 -18.59 0.44 10.97
CA GLN A 273 -17.34 0.73 11.67
C GLN A 273 -16.23 1.07 10.67
N PRO A 274 -15.21 1.85 11.06
CA PRO A 274 -14.08 2.10 10.21
C PRO A 274 -13.33 0.79 9.94
N VAL A 275 -12.83 0.64 8.72
CA VAL A 275 -12.09 -0.55 8.27
C VAL A 275 -10.59 -0.42 8.50
N PHE A 276 -10.10 0.79 8.80
CA PHE A 276 -8.69 1.06 9.07
C PHE A 276 -8.54 2.30 9.95
N VAL A 277 -7.86 2.17 11.09
CA VAL A 277 -7.77 3.21 12.13
C VAL A 277 -6.38 3.31 12.72
N THR A 278 -6.14 4.38 13.47
CA THR A 278 -4.99 4.53 14.35
C THR A 278 -4.70 3.27 15.15
N ASN A 279 -3.42 2.90 15.22
CA ASN A 279 -2.94 1.81 16.05
C ASN A 279 -1.75 2.28 16.89
N THR A 280 -1.94 2.34 18.21
CA THR A 280 -0.93 2.80 19.16
C THR A 280 0.21 1.80 19.31
N ALA A 281 -0.06 0.50 19.22
CA ALA A 281 0.95 -0.55 19.32
C ALA A 281 1.98 -0.50 18.18
N THR A 282 1.54 -0.14 16.97
CA THR A 282 2.43 0.05 15.80
C THR A 282 2.87 1.51 15.61
N SER A 283 2.40 2.41 16.47
CA SER A 283 2.67 3.86 16.42
C SER A 283 2.32 4.51 15.08
N VAL A 284 1.16 4.17 14.52
CA VAL A 284 0.63 4.86 13.32
C VAL A 284 -0.69 5.51 13.65
N TYR A 285 -0.72 6.83 13.47
CA TYR A 285 -1.84 7.69 13.84
C TYR A 285 -2.44 8.37 12.62
N GLY A 286 -3.78 8.37 12.56
CA GLY A 286 -4.55 8.98 11.49
C GLY A 286 -4.31 8.37 10.11
N PRO A 287 -4.40 7.04 9.92
CA PRO A 287 -4.20 6.45 8.61
C PRO A 287 -5.36 6.79 7.67
N GLY A 288 -5.06 7.28 6.47
CA GLY A 288 -6.10 7.58 5.49
C GLY A 288 -5.56 8.05 4.15
N HIS A 289 -6.46 8.66 3.37
CA HIS A 289 -6.32 9.05 1.97
C HIS A 289 -5.57 7.98 1.18
N ASN A 290 -6.20 6.82 1.08
CA ASN A 290 -5.56 5.66 0.52
C ASN A 290 -5.69 5.58 -1.00
N SER A 291 -4.83 4.79 -1.62
CA SER A 291 -5.02 4.25 -2.96
C SER A 291 -4.72 2.74 -2.94
N PHE A 292 -4.94 2.08 -4.07
CA PHE A 292 -4.67 0.66 -4.23
C PHE A 292 -3.74 0.42 -5.42
N THR A 293 -2.80 -0.50 -5.24
CA THR A 293 -1.96 -1.03 -6.32
C THR A 293 -1.81 -2.54 -6.15
N VAL A 294 -1.02 -3.17 -7.00
CA VAL A 294 -0.56 -4.55 -6.83
C VAL A 294 0.95 -4.57 -6.66
N ASP A 295 1.50 -5.57 -5.98
CA ASP A 295 2.95 -5.77 -5.96
C ASP A 295 3.46 -6.47 -7.22
N GLU A 296 4.76 -6.78 -7.25
CA GLU A 296 5.40 -7.43 -8.37
C GLU A 296 4.86 -8.85 -8.61
N GLN A 297 4.24 -9.47 -7.60
CA GLN A 297 3.58 -10.78 -7.67
C GLN A 297 2.07 -10.68 -7.99
N GLY A 298 1.51 -9.47 -8.14
CA GLY A 298 0.09 -9.26 -8.43
C GLY A 298 -0.81 -9.28 -7.19
N ARG A 299 -0.24 -9.22 -5.98
CA ARG A 299 -1.00 -9.18 -4.73
C ARG A 299 -1.42 -7.75 -4.43
N ASP A 300 -2.64 -7.54 -3.94
CA ASP A 300 -3.15 -6.19 -3.66
C ASP A 300 -2.39 -5.53 -2.50
N ILE A 301 -2.05 -4.26 -2.69
CA ILE A 301 -1.33 -3.42 -1.76
C ILE A 301 -2.18 -2.19 -1.44
N LEU A 302 -2.43 -1.98 -0.15
CA LEU A 302 -2.94 -0.73 0.37
C LEU A 302 -1.80 0.29 0.40
N VAL A 303 -2.02 1.45 -0.20
CA VAL A 303 -1.14 2.62 -0.12
C VAL A 303 -1.87 3.67 0.69
N TYR A 304 -1.25 4.25 1.71
CA TYR A 304 -1.93 5.21 2.59
C TYR A 304 -0.92 6.16 3.23
N HIS A 305 -1.39 7.27 3.82
CA HIS A 305 -0.53 8.08 4.68
C HIS A 305 -0.85 7.86 6.16
N GLY A 306 0.11 8.13 7.05
CA GLY A 306 -0.12 8.20 8.50
C GLY A 306 1.07 8.82 9.22
N ARG A 307 0.86 9.32 10.43
CA ARG A 307 1.90 9.92 11.29
C ARG A 307 2.49 8.91 12.27
N ASP A 308 3.72 9.18 12.71
CA ASP A 308 4.42 8.38 13.73
C ASP A 308 4.09 8.81 15.17
N TYR A 309 3.23 9.81 15.35
CA TYR A 309 2.86 10.39 16.63
C TYR A 309 1.41 10.86 16.66
N GLU A 310 0.81 10.85 17.85
CA GLU A 310 -0.59 11.20 18.05
C GLU A 310 -0.83 12.71 18.06
N ALA A 311 -0.10 13.41 18.94
CA ALA A 311 -0.31 14.83 19.22
C ALA A 311 0.41 15.69 18.17
N ILE A 312 -0.37 16.46 17.41
CA ILE A 312 0.16 17.41 16.44
C ILE A 312 0.39 18.75 17.14
N GLN A 313 1.58 19.32 16.95
CA GLN A 313 1.86 20.70 17.35
C GLN A 313 1.51 21.65 16.19
N GLY A 314 0.66 22.64 16.46
CA GLY A 314 0.18 23.59 15.46
C GLY A 314 -1.00 23.06 14.63
N ASP A 315 -1.24 23.69 13.48
CA ASP A 315 -2.30 23.30 12.55
C ASP A 315 -1.94 21.96 11.86
N PRO A 316 -2.81 20.92 11.95
CA PRO A 316 -2.62 19.65 11.25
C PRO A 316 -2.38 19.75 9.75
N LEU A 317 -2.94 20.78 9.09
CA LEU A 317 -2.76 21.00 7.66
C LEU A 317 -1.30 21.33 7.29
N PHE A 318 -0.61 22.11 8.12
CA PHE A 318 0.76 22.56 7.87
C PHE A 318 1.82 21.68 8.55
N ASN A 319 1.40 20.65 9.27
CA ASN A 319 2.31 19.63 9.78
C ASN A 319 2.74 18.68 8.64
N PRO A 320 4.05 18.62 8.29
CA PRO A 320 4.53 17.94 7.09
C PRO A 320 4.66 16.42 7.26
N ASP A 321 4.42 15.87 8.46
CA ASP A 321 4.87 14.52 8.81
C ASP A 321 3.87 13.41 8.51
N ARG A 322 2.93 13.67 7.59
CA ARG A 322 2.21 12.57 6.94
C ARG A 322 3.17 11.85 6.02
N HIS A 323 3.31 10.54 6.22
CA HIS A 323 4.25 9.72 5.46
C HIS A 323 3.49 8.67 4.66
N THR A 324 3.85 8.50 3.39
CA THR A 324 3.32 7.44 2.54
C THR A 324 3.82 6.09 3.04
N ARG A 325 2.91 5.13 3.14
CA ARG A 325 3.11 3.77 3.63
C ARG A 325 2.42 2.79 2.69
N VAL A 326 2.89 1.56 2.72
CA VAL A 326 2.28 0.45 1.99
C VAL A 326 2.11 -0.76 2.89
N GLN A 327 1.08 -1.57 2.66
CA GLN A 327 0.97 -2.91 3.24
C GLN A 327 0.14 -3.81 2.35
N ARG A 328 0.41 -5.12 2.42
CA ARG A 328 -0.40 -6.11 1.69
C ARG A 328 -1.83 -6.11 2.24
N LEU A 329 -2.79 -6.14 1.33
CA LEU A 329 -4.19 -6.35 1.63
C LEU A 329 -4.51 -7.85 1.60
N TYR A 330 -5.29 -8.30 2.57
CA TYR A 330 -5.75 -9.67 2.68
C TYR A 330 -7.27 -9.72 2.46
N TYR A 331 -7.82 -10.92 2.41
CA TYR A 331 -9.26 -11.12 2.23
C TYR A 331 -9.80 -12.08 3.26
N THR A 332 -10.97 -11.75 3.79
CA THR A 332 -11.78 -12.65 4.60
C THR A 332 -12.29 -13.82 3.75
N ALA A 333 -12.81 -14.87 4.40
CA ALA A 333 -13.34 -16.05 3.70
C ALA A 333 -14.53 -15.72 2.79
N ASP A 334 -15.33 -14.71 3.14
CA ASP A 334 -16.42 -14.19 2.33
C ASP A 334 -15.95 -13.18 1.26
N GLY A 335 -14.64 -12.96 1.13
CA GLY A 335 -14.00 -12.17 0.08
C GLY A 335 -14.00 -10.66 0.27
N ALA A 336 -14.35 -10.16 1.46
CA ALA A 336 -14.17 -8.74 1.80
C ALA A 336 -12.68 -8.45 2.09
N PRO A 337 -12.18 -7.24 1.80
CA PRO A 337 -10.82 -6.86 2.14
C PRO A 337 -10.63 -6.78 3.66
N ASP A 338 -9.61 -7.46 4.15
CA ASP A 338 -9.10 -7.34 5.52
C ASP A 338 -7.83 -6.47 5.50
N PHE A 339 -8.00 -5.23 5.96
CA PHE A 339 -6.92 -4.24 6.04
C PHE A 339 -6.00 -4.49 7.24
N GLY A 340 -6.43 -5.28 8.23
CA GLY A 340 -5.74 -5.43 9.51
C GLY A 340 -5.56 -4.09 10.23
N VAL A 341 -4.33 -3.84 10.68
CA VAL A 341 -3.92 -2.58 11.33
C VAL A 341 -2.79 -1.94 10.52
N PRO A 342 -2.57 -0.62 10.62
CA PRO A 342 -1.40 -0.01 9.99
C PRO A 342 -0.11 -0.62 10.56
N VAL A 343 0.68 -1.27 9.71
CA VAL A 343 1.76 -2.17 10.16
C VAL A 343 2.96 -1.47 10.80
N GLY A 344 3.04 -0.14 10.83
CA GLY A 344 4.14 0.61 11.45
C GLY A 344 5.42 0.71 10.62
N ASN A 345 6.45 1.31 11.22
CA ASN A 345 7.76 1.53 10.59
C ASN A 345 8.61 0.26 10.50
N GLY A 346 9.34 0.11 9.39
CA GLY A 346 10.23 -1.02 9.13
C GLY A 346 9.81 -1.85 7.92
N PRO A 347 10.50 -2.99 7.66
CA PRO A 347 10.12 -3.92 6.62
C PRO A 347 8.67 -4.40 6.79
N LEU A 348 7.99 -4.65 5.67
CA LEU A 348 6.64 -5.22 5.72
C LEU A 348 6.65 -6.59 6.43
N PRO A 349 5.64 -6.88 7.26
CA PRO A 349 5.55 -8.19 7.91
C PRO A 349 5.16 -9.29 6.92
N GLU A 350 5.56 -10.51 7.23
CA GLU A 350 5.10 -11.74 6.56
C GLU A 350 4.18 -12.52 7.52
N ARG A 351 3.37 -13.42 6.95
CA ARG A 351 2.64 -14.46 7.67
C ARG A 351 3.24 -15.82 7.33
N PHE A 352 3.14 -16.76 8.27
CA PHE A 352 3.72 -18.08 8.13
C PHE A 352 2.63 -19.14 8.31
N ILE A 353 2.26 -19.81 7.23
CA ILE A 353 1.22 -20.85 7.19
C ILE A 353 1.89 -22.22 7.28
N SER A 354 1.47 -23.10 8.20
CA SER A 354 2.11 -24.42 8.33
C SER A 354 1.96 -25.26 7.06
N SER A 355 3.06 -25.86 6.59
CA SER A 355 3.03 -26.76 5.43
C SER A 355 2.36 -28.11 5.72
N THR A 356 2.21 -28.49 6.98
CA THR A 356 1.54 -29.73 7.39
C THR A 356 0.07 -29.54 7.76
N ASP A 357 -0.33 -28.31 8.10
CA ASP A 357 -1.73 -27.95 8.40
C ASP A 357 -2.01 -26.49 7.97
N PRO A 358 -2.50 -26.28 6.75
CA PRO A 358 -2.74 -24.94 6.20
C PRO A 358 -3.78 -24.10 6.97
N THR A 359 -4.54 -24.71 7.89
CA THR A 359 -5.48 -23.98 8.74
C THR A 359 -4.80 -23.27 9.91
N ARG A 360 -3.51 -23.56 10.16
CA ARG A 360 -2.77 -23.04 11.30
C ARG A 360 -1.58 -22.19 10.86
N LEU A 361 -1.62 -20.93 11.27
CA LEU A 361 -0.54 -19.98 11.07
C LEU A 361 0.27 -19.81 12.35
N MET A 362 1.53 -19.40 12.20
CA MET A 362 2.28 -18.83 13.31
C MET A 362 1.58 -17.54 13.75
N ALA A 363 1.18 -17.48 15.02
CA ALA A 363 0.46 -16.34 15.56
C ALA A 363 0.77 -16.14 17.04
N HIS A 364 0.20 -15.09 17.65
CA HIS A 364 0.36 -14.82 19.07
C HIS A 364 -0.92 -14.31 19.75
N ASP A 365 -1.01 -14.59 21.05
CA ASP A 365 -2.00 -14.04 21.98
C ASP A 365 -1.26 -13.48 23.21
N GLY A 366 -1.19 -12.15 23.30
CA GLY A 366 -0.20 -11.48 24.15
C GLY A 366 1.21 -11.99 23.86
N THR A 367 1.94 -12.39 24.88
CA THR A 367 3.31 -12.94 24.80
C THR A 367 3.36 -14.44 24.46
N LYS A 368 2.21 -15.12 24.38
CA LYS A 368 2.12 -16.54 24.05
C LYS A 368 2.09 -16.74 22.55
N LEU A 369 2.96 -17.60 22.03
CA LEU A 369 2.90 -18.07 20.65
C LEU A 369 1.83 -19.17 20.51
N ILE A 370 1.04 -19.08 19.46
CA ILE A 370 -0.04 -20.03 19.16
C ILE A 370 0.03 -20.46 17.69
N ALA A 371 -0.46 -21.66 17.40
CA ALA A 371 -0.72 -22.09 16.03
C ALA A 371 -2.22 -21.99 15.76
N GLY A 372 -2.63 -21.10 14.86
CA GLY A 372 -4.04 -20.88 14.55
C GLY A 372 -4.25 -19.75 13.55
N ASN A 373 -5.49 -19.33 13.38
CA ASN A 373 -5.84 -18.23 12.47
C ASN A 373 -6.66 -17.16 13.23
N PRO A 374 -6.05 -16.45 14.20
CA PRO A 374 -6.68 -15.32 14.88
C PRO A 374 -6.77 -14.10 13.94
N SER A 375 -6.92 -12.88 14.49
CA SER A 375 -6.93 -11.66 13.67
C SER A 375 -5.66 -11.54 12.82
N LEU A 376 -5.78 -10.91 11.65
CA LEU A 376 -4.68 -10.73 10.70
C LEU A 376 -3.40 -10.20 11.38
N ALA A 377 -3.52 -9.16 12.20
CA ALA A 377 -2.40 -8.52 12.88
C ALA A 377 -1.65 -9.46 13.85
N GLN A 378 -2.34 -10.42 14.46
CA GLN A 378 -1.74 -11.42 15.36
C GLN A 378 -0.95 -12.50 14.61
N THR A 379 -1.09 -12.59 13.28
CA THR A 379 -0.38 -13.54 12.42
C THR A 379 0.84 -12.92 11.72
N GLN A 380 1.08 -11.63 11.91
CA GLN A 380 2.07 -10.85 11.17
C GLN A 380 3.35 -10.62 11.96
N PHE A 381 4.48 -11.06 11.39
CA PHE A 381 5.81 -10.94 11.99
C PHE A 381 6.77 -10.26 11.02
N ARG A 382 7.55 -9.31 11.53
CA ARG A 382 8.70 -8.75 10.83
C ARG A 382 9.90 -9.66 10.98
N GLN A 383 10.66 -9.76 9.90
CA GLN A 383 11.99 -10.34 9.91
C GLN A 383 13.02 -9.24 9.98
N LEU A 384 13.75 -9.21 11.09
CA LEU A 384 14.79 -8.23 11.36
C LEU A 384 16.16 -8.91 11.30
N PRO A 385 17.22 -8.21 10.85
CA PRO A 385 18.57 -8.76 10.90
C PRO A 385 18.96 -9.21 12.31
N GLY A 386 19.48 -10.42 12.43
CA GLY A 386 20.02 -10.95 13.67
C GLY A 386 21.43 -10.43 13.97
N ARG A 387 21.90 -10.73 15.18
CA ARG A 387 23.18 -10.28 15.77
C ARG A 387 24.28 -11.35 15.68
N ALA A 388 23.95 -12.60 15.34
CA ALA A 388 24.86 -13.75 15.32
C ALA A 388 25.51 -13.99 13.94
N GLY A 389 25.30 -13.09 12.97
CA GLY A 389 25.94 -13.12 11.65
C GLY A 389 24.99 -12.79 10.51
N ALA A 390 25.52 -12.68 9.29
CA ALA A 390 24.82 -12.15 8.12
C ALA A 390 23.56 -12.94 7.67
N ARG A 391 23.38 -14.19 8.14
CA ARG A 391 22.20 -15.03 7.84
C ARG A 391 21.25 -15.20 9.02
N SER A 392 21.60 -14.64 10.18
CA SER A 392 20.74 -14.69 11.35
C SER A 392 19.62 -13.67 11.20
N ILE A 393 18.42 -14.03 11.66
CA ILE A 393 17.25 -13.18 11.71
C ILE A 393 16.61 -13.25 13.10
N MET A 394 15.80 -12.26 13.42
CA MET A 394 14.90 -12.22 14.57
C MET A 394 13.48 -12.00 14.07
N LEU A 395 12.51 -12.69 14.68
CA LEU A 395 11.09 -12.56 14.33
C LEU A 395 10.39 -11.72 15.39
N SER A 396 9.78 -10.60 14.98
CA SER A 396 9.09 -9.66 15.87
C SER A 396 7.64 -9.47 15.43
N PRO A 397 6.63 -9.74 16.28
CA PRO A 397 5.24 -9.51 15.94
C PRO A 397 4.94 -8.02 15.83
N ILE A 398 4.10 -7.61 14.88
CA ILE A 398 3.84 -6.17 14.65
C ILE A 398 3.15 -5.49 15.84
N LEU A 399 2.35 -6.22 16.61
CA LEU A 399 1.61 -5.69 17.76
C LEU A 399 2.48 -5.55 19.02
N MET A 400 3.71 -6.06 19.01
CA MET A 400 4.69 -5.89 20.10
C MET A 400 6.07 -5.67 19.48
N PRO A 401 6.33 -4.50 18.89
CA PRO A 401 7.52 -4.24 18.07
C PRO A 401 8.85 -4.29 18.84
N ASP A 402 8.80 -4.28 20.17
CA ASP A 402 9.94 -4.46 21.08
C ASP A 402 10.15 -5.92 21.53
N HIS A 403 9.23 -6.82 21.16
CA HIS A 403 9.29 -8.24 21.48
C HIS A 403 9.79 -9.08 20.31
N TYR A 404 10.40 -10.20 20.64
CA TYR A 404 10.97 -11.14 19.69
C TYR A 404 10.66 -12.58 20.09
N LEU A 405 10.57 -13.45 19.10
CA LEU A 405 10.44 -14.89 19.30
C LEU A 405 11.73 -15.45 19.91
N VAL A 406 11.62 -16.14 21.05
CA VAL A 406 12.72 -16.70 21.84
C VAL A 406 12.51 -18.20 22.02
N ALA A 407 13.52 -18.99 21.66
CA ALA A 407 13.54 -20.43 21.83
C ALA A 407 14.11 -20.85 23.19
N GLY A 408 13.36 -21.65 23.96
CA GLY A 408 13.83 -22.34 25.15
C GLY A 408 14.66 -23.58 24.84
N GLN A 409 15.59 -23.90 25.76
CA GLN A 409 16.41 -25.13 25.66
C GLN A 409 15.55 -26.40 25.79
N ASP A 410 14.39 -26.30 26.43
CA ASP A 410 13.37 -27.34 26.55
C ASP A 410 12.49 -27.47 25.27
N GLY A 411 12.73 -26.65 24.25
CA GLY A 411 11.96 -26.61 23.01
C GLY A 411 10.74 -25.69 23.05
N SER A 412 10.48 -25.00 24.16
CA SER A 412 9.42 -24.00 24.24
C SER A 412 9.70 -22.78 23.35
N LEU A 413 8.65 -22.09 22.92
CA LEU A 413 8.73 -20.84 22.17
C LEU A 413 7.93 -19.75 22.90
N THR A 414 8.53 -18.58 23.10
CA THR A 414 7.91 -17.44 23.80
C THR A 414 8.20 -16.13 23.08
N LEU A 415 7.45 -15.07 23.40
CA LEU A 415 7.78 -13.70 22.99
C LEU A 415 8.33 -12.95 24.19
N GLN A 416 9.50 -12.33 24.03
CA GLN A 416 10.18 -11.59 25.10
C GLN A 416 10.69 -10.24 24.60
N PRO A 417 10.68 -9.20 25.45
CA PRO A 417 11.28 -7.91 25.11
C PRO A 417 12.79 -8.04 24.93
N ASP A 418 13.37 -7.20 24.08
CA ASP A 418 14.83 -7.18 23.86
C ASP A 418 15.61 -6.71 25.09
N SER A 419 15.96 -7.66 25.95
CA SER A 419 16.81 -7.42 27.13
C SER A 419 18.27 -7.10 26.79
N LYS A 420 18.69 -7.31 25.53
CA LYS A 420 20.08 -7.19 25.05
C LYS A 420 21.09 -8.11 25.75
N SER A 421 20.64 -9.01 26.61
CA SER A 421 21.50 -9.97 27.31
C SER A 421 22.12 -11.00 26.34
N GLY A 422 23.23 -11.61 26.74
CA GLY A 422 23.87 -12.67 25.97
C GLY A 422 22.94 -13.87 25.73
N ASP A 423 22.18 -14.28 26.77
CA ASP A 423 21.20 -15.36 26.68
C ASP A 423 20.07 -15.02 25.69
N PHE A 424 19.49 -13.83 25.82
CA PHE A 424 18.47 -13.36 24.88
C PHE A 424 19.00 -13.32 23.45
N ASN A 425 20.19 -12.76 23.24
CA ASN A 425 20.80 -12.72 21.91
C ASN A 425 20.97 -14.13 21.34
N LEU A 426 21.39 -15.11 22.13
CA LEU A 426 21.54 -16.48 21.64
C LEU A 426 20.20 -17.11 21.25
N ARG A 427 19.16 -16.93 22.09
CA ARG A 427 17.87 -17.62 21.99
C ARG A 427 16.83 -16.96 21.09
N SER A 428 16.99 -15.67 20.80
CA SER A 428 16.07 -14.89 19.95
C SER A 428 16.37 -14.97 18.45
N GLN A 429 17.36 -15.77 18.07
CA GLN A 429 17.90 -15.76 16.71
C GLN A 429 17.75 -17.09 15.98
N PHE A 430 17.43 -16.98 14.70
CA PHE A 430 17.18 -18.10 13.81
C PHE A 430 17.94 -17.92 12.49
N VAL A 431 18.27 -19.02 11.84
CA VAL A 431 18.72 -19.02 10.44
C VAL A 431 17.53 -19.41 9.57
N ARG A 432 17.15 -18.50 8.66
CA ARG A 432 16.11 -18.76 7.65
C ARG A 432 16.70 -19.59 6.50
N PHE A 433 15.99 -20.64 6.13
CA PHE A 433 16.26 -21.43 4.92
C PHE A 433 15.03 -21.41 4.04
N ASP A 434 15.18 -20.90 2.81
CA ASP A 434 14.11 -20.84 1.82
C ASP A 434 14.09 -22.09 0.93
N GLU A 435 12.89 -22.60 0.66
CA GLU A 435 12.59 -23.54 -0.42
C GLU A 435 11.75 -22.81 -1.46
N LYS A 436 12.44 -22.28 -2.48
CA LYS A 436 11.83 -21.40 -3.49
C LYS A 436 10.74 -22.10 -4.29
N ALA A 437 10.89 -23.40 -4.55
CA ALA A 437 9.90 -24.16 -5.33
C ALA A 437 8.56 -24.28 -4.60
N LEU A 438 8.56 -24.21 -3.27
CA LEU A 438 7.38 -24.37 -2.43
C LEU A 438 6.88 -23.03 -1.87
N HIS A 439 7.54 -21.91 -2.18
CA HIS A 439 7.32 -20.62 -1.53
C HIS A 439 7.28 -20.76 0.01
N ALA A 440 8.20 -21.57 0.54
CA ALA A 440 8.23 -21.93 1.95
C ALA A 440 9.59 -21.62 2.57
N ALA A 441 9.60 -21.44 3.89
CA ALA A 441 10.82 -21.31 4.67
C ALA A 441 10.74 -22.11 5.97
N ARG A 442 11.91 -22.39 6.53
CA ARG A 442 12.06 -22.89 7.90
C ARG A 442 13.04 -22.03 8.68
N PHE A 443 12.85 -21.98 9.99
CA PHE A 443 13.60 -21.12 10.90
C PHE A 443 14.36 -21.97 11.92
N VAL A 444 15.64 -22.22 11.66
CA VAL A 444 16.49 -23.09 12.50
C VAL A 444 17.04 -22.29 13.68
N SER A 445 16.85 -22.78 14.90
CA SER A 445 17.33 -22.13 16.12
C SER A 445 18.85 -22.11 16.17
N ILE A 446 19.43 -20.96 16.55
CA ILE A 446 20.86 -20.86 16.85
C ILE A 446 21.16 -21.44 18.24
N ALA A 447 20.29 -21.20 19.23
CA ALA A 447 20.48 -21.68 20.60
C ALA A 447 20.32 -23.19 20.77
N VAL A 448 19.52 -23.83 19.91
CA VAL A 448 19.24 -25.28 19.96
C VAL A 448 19.57 -25.92 18.60
N PRO A 449 20.84 -26.32 18.37
CA PRO A 449 21.29 -26.82 17.09
C PRO A 449 20.46 -28.00 16.57
N GLY A 450 20.18 -27.99 15.26
CA GLY A 450 19.42 -29.06 14.60
C GLY A 450 17.91 -28.98 14.81
N LYS A 451 17.40 -28.01 15.58
CA LYS A 451 15.97 -27.76 15.79
C LYS A 451 15.48 -26.52 15.03
N ALA A 452 14.22 -26.52 14.63
CA ALA A 452 13.57 -25.41 13.95
C ALA A 452 12.18 -25.13 14.52
N ILE A 453 11.69 -23.91 14.32
CA ILE A 453 10.29 -23.57 14.63
C ILE A 453 9.38 -24.44 13.78
N GLY A 454 8.49 -25.20 14.41
CA GLY A 454 7.54 -26.06 13.71
C GLY A 454 6.27 -26.31 14.49
N LEU A 455 5.39 -27.08 13.86
CA LEU A 455 4.08 -27.41 14.38
C LEU A 455 4.06 -28.81 14.99
N SER A 456 3.59 -28.93 16.22
CA SER A 456 3.30 -30.22 16.87
C SER A 456 1.81 -30.36 17.21
N GLU A 457 1.41 -31.53 17.71
CA GLU A 457 0.06 -31.73 18.26
C GLU A 457 -0.26 -30.75 19.39
N ALA A 458 0.74 -30.43 20.23
CA ALA A 458 0.61 -29.50 21.34
C ALA A 458 0.70 -28.01 20.94
N GLY A 459 0.96 -27.69 19.67
CA GLY A 459 1.11 -26.33 19.15
C GLY A 459 2.52 -26.00 18.64
N LEU A 460 2.87 -24.71 18.64
CA LEU A 460 4.18 -24.23 18.19
C LEU A 460 5.29 -24.68 19.16
N THR A 461 6.33 -25.31 18.61
CA THR A 461 7.49 -25.77 19.39
C THR A 461 8.74 -25.88 18.49
N LEU A 462 9.88 -26.22 19.08
CA LEU A 462 11.05 -26.63 18.35
C LEU A 462 10.98 -28.11 17.93
N VAL A 463 10.86 -28.36 16.64
CA VAL A 463 10.88 -29.69 16.03
C VAL A 463 12.26 -29.98 15.40
N ALA A 464 12.50 -31.23 14.96
CA ALA A 464 13.72 -31.52 14.20
C ALA A 464 13.75 -30.68 12.91
N SER A 465 14.87 -30.03 12.59
CA SER A 465 14.95 -29.09 11.47
C SER A 465 14.68 -29.72 10.09
N ARG A 466 14.82 -31.04 9.99
CA ARG A 466 14.54 -31.83 8.77
C ARG A 466 13.10 -32.37 8.72
N ASP A 467 12.31 -32.16 9.76
CA ASP A 467 10.91 -32.57 9.80
C ASP A 467 10.07 -31.73 8.84
N SER A 468 9.06 -32.33 8.20
CA SER A 468 8.07 -31.63 7.38
C SER A 468 7.34 -30.52 8.12
N SER A 469 7.10 -30.70 9.42
CA SER A 469 6.41 -29.73 10.29
C SER A 469 7.23 -28.47 10.60
N ALA A 470 8.52 -28.43 10.22
CA ALA A 470 9.38 -27.25 10.35
C ALA A 470 9.16 -26.21 9.23
N TRP A 471 8.39 -26.55 8.20
CA TRP A 471 8.20 -25.72 7.02
C TRP A 471 6.93 -24.87 7.11
N TRP A 472 7.07 -23.64 6.66
CA TRP A 472 6.03 -22.61 6.65
C TRP A 472 5.94 -21.98 5.27
N HIS A 473 4.77 -22.01 4.64
CA HIS A 473 4.50 -21.19 3.47
C HIS A 473 4.48 -19.72 3.86
N ILE A 474 5.13 -18.90 3.05
CA ILE A 474 5.24 -17.46 3.26
C ILE A 474 4.09 -16.78 2.54
N ASP A 475 3.31 -16.03 3.30
CA ASP A 475 2.21 -15.21 2.81
C ASP A 475 2.53 -13.73 3.06
#